data_AF-A0A972KNL9-F1
#
_entry.id   AF-A0A972KNL9-F1
#
_cell.length_a   1.000
_cell.length_b   1.000
_cell.length_c   1.000
_cell.angle_alpha   90.00
_cell.angle_beta   90.00
_cell.angle_gamma   90.00
#
_symmetry.space_group_name_H-M   'P 1'
#
loop_
_entity.id
_entity.type
_entity.pdbx_description
1 polymer ?
#
loop_
_entity_poly.entity_id
_entity_poly.type
_entity_poly.pdbx_seq_one_letter_code
_entity_poly.pdbx_strand_id
1 'polypeptide(L)'
;MLITLVFHPPTPLQDRSLAQAITSKTLKRRKQDERRKKMTFLIYYVIGWIVGLVAMFVTGSMKDIASAAYTLLLYQLTVTVGLTGILGGYGHLFLRDRVARSIGWPTGTLFQAELGYCSLGMGLLGVMSFWYRDNFWLATIVFTTVFLIGAAIVHIKEMLQKRNFNPGNAITIIPDILIPITLFVLWFIAKK
;
A
#
# COMPACT_ATOMS: atom_id res chain seq x y z
N MET A 1 26.11 68.33 -9.80
CA MET A 1 26.88 67.11 -10.14
C MET A 1 26.00 65.91 -9.77
N LEU A 2 25.11 65.47 -10.66
CA LEU A 2 24.25 64.31 -10.45
C LEU A 2 24.93 63.08 -11.07
N ILE A 3 25.22 62.07 -10.25
CA ILE A 3 25.73 60.77 -10.70
C ILE A 3 24.51 59.95 -11.13
N THR A 4 24.32 59.78 -12.44
CA THR A 4 23.32 58.85 -13.00
C THR A 4 23.82 57.42 -12.83
N LEU A 5 23.26 56.70 -11.84
CA LEU A 5 23.41 55.26 -11.70
C LEU A 5 22.69 54.57 -12.87
N VAL A 6 23.46 54.14 -13.87
CA VAL A 6 22.96 53.31 -14.98
C VAL A 6 22.68 51.91 -14.43
N PHE A 7 21.43 51.66 -14.05
CA PHE A 7 20.93 50.32 -13.81
C PHE A 7 21.03 49.51 -15.10
N HIS A 8 22.02 48.64 -15.18
CA HIS A 8 22.10 47.65 -16.24
C HIS A 8 21.09 46.54 -15.91
N PRO A 9 20.06 46.31 -16.73
CA PRO A 9 19.19 45.16 -16.52
C PRO A 9 20.02 43.88 -16.60
N PRO A 10 19.77 42.88 -15.73
CA PRO A 10 20.48 41.62 -15.78
C PRO A 10 20.36 41.00 -17.17
N THR A 11 21.46 40.44 -17.69
CA THR A 11 21.53 39.90 -19.04
C THR A 11 20.57 38.70 -19.19
N PRO A 12 19.74 38.64 -20.25
CA PRO A 12 18.69 37.62 -20.42
C PRO A 12 19.16 36.16 -20.41
N LEU A 13 20.45 35.93 -20.67
CA LEU A 13 21.06 34.59 -20.71
C LEU A 13 21.26 34.00 -19.30
N GLN A 14 21.55 34.83 -18.31
CA GLN A 14 21.82 34.36 -16.95
C GLN A 14 20.53 33.89 -16.26
N ASP A 15 19.43 34.60 -16.49
CA ASP A 15 18.10 34.28 -15.96
C ASP A 15 17.52 32.97 -16.52
N ARG A 16 17.78 32.68 -17.80
CA ARG A 16 17.37 31.41 -18.44
C ARG A 16 18.10 30.21 -17.85
N SER A 17 19.39 30.34 -17.58
CA SER A 17 20.20 29.24 -17.00
C SER A 17 19.75 28.90 -15.58
N LEU A 18 19.45 29.93 -14.76
CA LEU A 18 18.94 29.79 -13.40
C LEU A 18 17.53 29.16 -13.39
N ALA A 19 16.62 29.63 -14.25
CA ALA A 19 15.28 29.08 -14.39
C ALA A 19 15.29 27.60 -14.82
N GLN A 20 16.17 27.22 -15.74
CA GLN A 20 16.37 25.82 -16.15
C GLN A 20 16.92 24.96 -15.01
N ALA A 21 17.89 25.47 -14.24
CA ALA A 21 18.45 24.78 -13.08
C ALA A 21 17.39 24.54 -11.98
N ILE A 22 16.58 25.55 -11.65
CA ILE A 22 15.49 25.44 -10.67
C ILE A 22 14.43 24.44 -11.16
N THR A 23 14.04 24.51 -12.43
CA THR A 23 13.04 23.61 -13.03
C THR A 23 13.53 22.16 -13.01
N SER A 24 14.79 21.91 -13.38
CA SER A 24 15.39 20.56 -13.37
C SER A 24 15.50 19.98 -11.96
N LYS A 25 15.86 20.80 -10.96
CA LYS A 25 15.98 20.40 -9.55
C LYS A 25 14.59 20.07 -8.96
N THR A 26 13.58 20.86 -9.32
CA THR A 26 12.19 20.63 -8.92
C THR A 26 11.63 19.36 -9.55
N LEU A 27 11.87 19.13 -10.85
CA LEU A 27 11.52 17.88 -11.54
C LEU A 27 12.21 16.65 -10.96
N LYS A 28 13.50 16.75 -10.62
CA LYS A 28 14.24 15.66 -9.96
C LYS A 28 13.66 15.33 -8.59
N ARG A 29 13.39 16.34 -7.75
CA ARG A 29 12.73 16.14 -6.44
C ARG A 29 11.35 15.52 -6.61
N ARG A 30 10.54 16.02 -7.55
CA ARG A 30 9.21 15.47 -7.84
C ARG A 30 9.26 14.01 -8.29
N LYS A 31 10.19 13.67 -9.20
CA LYS A 31 10.43 12.28 -9.64
C LYS A 31 10.94 11.39 -8.51
N GLN A 32 11.76 11.92 -7.61
CA GLN A 32 12.30 11.20 -6.46
C GLN A 32 11.22 10.96 -5.40
N ASP A 33 10.35 11.93 -5.14
CA ASP A 33 9.22 11.79 -4.21
C ASP A 33 8.12 10.88 -4.78
N GLU A 34 7.91 10.91 -6.09
CA GLU A 34 7.08 9.93 -6.83
C GLU A 34 7.67 8.51 -6.80
N ARG A 35 9.01 8.37 -6.80
CA ARG A 35 9.71 7.08 -6.61
C ARG A 35 9.59 6.58 -5.18
N ARG A 36 9.67 7.48 -4.19
CA ARG A 36 9.63 7.17 -2.75
C ARG A 36 8.23 6.76 -2.25
N LYS A 37 7.18 7.13 -2.99
CA LYS A 37 5.76 6.90 -2.62
C LYS A 37 5.17 5.58 -3.16
N LYS A 38 5.99 4.63 -3.57
CA LYS A 38 5.51 3.41 -4.22
C LYS A 38 5.79 2.20 -3.34
N MET A 39 4.71 1.51 -2.96
CA MET A 39 4.59 0.24 -2.19
C MET A 39 3.96 0.36 -0.79
N THR A 40 2.89 1.14 -0.65
CA THR A 40 2.19 1.30 0.64
C THR A 40 1.78 -0.03 1.29
N PHE A 41 1.23 -0.98 0.54
CA PHE A 41 0.74 -2.24 1.12
C PHE A 41 1.85 -3.24 1.46
N LEU A 42 2.92 -3.32 0.66
CA LEU A 42 4.04 -4.20 0.99
C LEU A 42 4.73 -3.77 2.29
N ILE A 43 4.76 -2.46 2.57
CA ILE A 43 5.28 -1.94 3.84
C ILE A 43 4.48 -2.51 5.02
N TYR A 44 3.14 -2.53 4.95
CA TYR A 44 2.31 -3.07 6.03
C TYR A 44 2.48 -4.59 6.19
N TYR A 45 2.63 -5.31 5.08
CA TYR A 45 2.97 -6.74 5.09
C TYR A 45 4.30 -7.00 5.81
N VAL A 46 5.34 -6.22 5.50
CA VAL A 46 6.65 -6.34 6.15
C VAL A 46 6.57 -5.96 7.63
N ILE A 47 5.81 -4.92 7.98
CA ILE A 47 5.58 -4.55 9.38
C ILE A 47 4.89 -5.70 10.14
N GLY A 48 3.87 -6.34 9.56
CA GLY A 48 3.23 -7.50 10.17
C GLY A 48 4.19 -8.66 10.40
N TRP A 49 5.13 -8.90 9.48
CA TRP A 49 6.21 -9.88 9.70
C TRP A 49 7.13 -9.49 10.84
N ILE A 50 7.60 -8.24 10.87
CA ILE A 50 8.49 -7.76 11.93
C ILE A 50 7.80 -7.89 13.30
N VAL A 51 6.57 -7.40 13.44
CA VAL A 51 5.82 -7.46 14.70
C VAL A 51 5.55 -8.92 15.09
N GLY A 52 5.14 -9.76 14.13
CA GLY A 52 4.88 -11.18 14.38
C GLY A 52 6.13 -11.94 14.83
N LEU A 53 7.28 -11.68 14.19
CA LEU A 53 8.56 -12.27 14.58
C LEU A 53 8.97 -11.82 15.98
N VAL A 54 8.92 -10.51 16.26
CA VAL A 54 9.23 -9.97 17.60
C VAL A 54 8.33 -10.60 18.66
N ALA A 55 7.02 -10.67 18.41
CA ALA A 55 6.08 -11.29 19.33
C ALA A 55 6.38 -12.78 19.54
N MET A 56 6.66 -13.52 18.48
CA MET A 56 7.05 -14.93 18.54
C MET A 56 8.30 -15.16 19.42
N PHE A 57 9.28 -14.26 19.37
CA PHE A 57 10.45 -14.29 20.26
C PHE A 57 10.08 -13.99 21.71
N VAL A 58 9.27 -12.95 21.95
CA VAL A 58 8.86 -12.50 23.30
C VAL A 58 7.97 -13.52 24.00
N THR A 59 7.05 -14.18 23.28
CA THR A 59 6.12 -15.16 23.86
C THR A 59 6.72 -16.56 23.97
N GLY A 60 7.93 -16.79 23.43
CA GLY A 60 8.56 -18.11 23.41
C GLY A 60 7.82 -19.12 22.53
N SER A 61 7.07 -18.65 21.52
CA SER A 61 6.27 -19.50 20.62
C SER A 61 7.11 -20.30 19.61
N MET A 62 8.45 -20.24 19.69
CA MET A 62 9.37 -20.97 18.82
C MET A 62 9.56 -22.45 19.20
N LYS A 63 8.89 -22.93 20.25
CA LYS A 63 9.04 -24.30 20.75
C LYS A 63 8.60 -25.36 19.73
N ASP A 64 7.63 -25.03 18.90
CA ASP A 64 7.17 -25.86 17.80
C ASP A 64 6.62 -25.01 16.64
N ILE A 65 6.55 -25.61 15.46
CA ILE A 65 6.17 -24.90 14.23
C ILE A 65 4.71 -24.44 14.23
N ALA A 66 3.80 -25.14 14.92
CA ALA A 66 2.39 -24.78 14.96
C ALA A 66 2.18 -23.56 15.86
N SER A 67 2.81 -23.52 17.04
CA SER A 67 2.81 -22.34 17.93
C SER A 67 3.43 -21.10 17.26
N ALA A 68 4.51 -21.30 16.52
CA ALA A 68 5.14 -20.23 15.74
C ALA A 68 4.19 -19.70 14.65
N ALA A 69 3.61 -20.60 13.85
CA ALA A 69 2.67 -20.25 12.80
C ALA A 69 1.41 -19.58 13.34
N TYR A 70 0.88 -20.03 14.47
CA TYR A 70 -0.27 -19.43 15.15
C TYR A 70 0.01 -17.98 15.55
N THR A 71 1.18 -17.74 16.14
CA THR A 71 1.59 -16.39 16.55
C THR A 71 1.80 -15.50 15.33
N LEU A 72 2.52 -15.98 14.32
CA LEU A 72 2.72 -15.23 13.08
C LEU A 72 1.40 -14.93 12.38
N LEU A 73 0.47 -15.88 12.34
CA LEU A 73 -0.86 -15.70 11.75
C LEU A 73 -1.65 -14.60 12.46
N LEU A 74 -1.66 -14.59 13.80
CA LEU A 74 -2.31 -13.54 14.58
C LEU A 74 -1.84 -12.15 14.16
N TYR A 75 -0.52 -11.96 14.01
CA TYR A 75 0.03 -10.65 13.62
C TYR A 75 -0.12 -10.35 12.14
N GLN A 76 -0.16 -11.35 11.26
CA GLN A 76 -0.55 -11.12 9.86
C GLN A 76 -2.02 -10.69 9.76
N LEU A 77 -2.93 -11.29 10.52
CA LEU A 77 -4.34 -10.87 10.53
C LEU A 77 -4.49 -9.46 11.13
N THR A 78 -3.91 -9.23 12.30
CA THR A 78 -4.14 -7.96 13.03
C THR A 78 -3.37 -6.79 12.44
N VAL A 79 -2.11 -6.99 12.05
CA VAL A 79 -1.23 -5.91 11.58
C VAL A 79 -1.27 -5.81 10.05
N THR A 80 -0.98 -6.90 9.33
CA THR A 80 -0.96 -6.84 7.86
C THR A 80 -2.35 -6.57 7.30
N VAL A 81 -3.34 -7.43 7.59
CA VAL A 81 -4.70 -7.27 7.05
C VAL A 81 -5.36 -6.03 7.64
N GLY A 82 -5.21 -5.80 8.95
CA GLY A 82 -5.73 -4.62 9.64
C GLY A 82 -5.26 -3.30 9.03
N LEU A 83 -3.94 -3.07 8.95
CA LEU A 83 -3.40 -1.82 8.41
C LEU A 83 -3.65 -1.68 6.91
N THR A 84 -3.53 -2.76 6.13
CA THR A 84 -3.81 -2.74 4.68
C THR A 84 -5.26 -2.35 4.42
N GLY A 85 -6.21 -2.93 5.16
CA GLY A 85 -7.63 -2.62 5.01
C GLY A 85 -7.99 -1.23 5.50
N ILE A 86 -7.56 -0.83 6.71
CA ILE A 86 -7.91 0.49 7.28
C ILE A 86 -7.28 1.63 6.47
N LEU A 87 -5.98 1.55 6.17
CA LEU A 87 -5.28 2.62 5.46
C LEU A 87 -5.59 2.61 3.96
N GLY A 88 -5.81 1.43 3.38
CA GLY A 88 -6.37 1.28 2.03
C GLY A 88 -7.77 1.89 1.95
N GLY A 89 -8.65 1.56 2.89
CA GLY A 89 -9.99 2.13 3.03
C GLY A 89 -9.96 3.64 3.17
N TYR A 90 -9.09 4.18 4.03
CA TYR A 90 -8.89 5.63 4.15
C TYR A 90 -8.47 6.26 2.82
N GLY A 91 -7.51 5.66 2.11
CA GLY A 91 -7.08 6.14 0.79
C GLY A 91 -8.22 6.15 -0.23
N HIS A 92 -8.98 5.07 -0.30
CA HIS A 92 -10.11 4.90 -1.21
C HIS A 92 -11.35 5.73 -0.82
N LEU A 93 -11.53 6.10 0.45
CA LEU A 93 -12.68 6.91 0.89
C LEU A 93 -12.40 8.41 0.84
N PHE A 94 -11.21 8.85 1.28
CA PHE A 94 -10.91 10.28 1.47
C PHE A 94 -9.90 10.83 0.45
N LEU A 95 -9.10 9.97 -0.17
CA LEU A 95 -8.08 10.34 -1.16
C LEU A 95 -8.38 9.74 -2.56
N ARG A 96 -9.66 9.55 -2.87
CA ARG A 96 -10.21 8.89 -4.08
C ARG A 96 -9.46 9.24 -5.36
N ASP A 97 -9.41 10.52 -5.71
CA ASP A 97 -8.85 10.98 -6.97
C ASP A 97 -7.33 10.75 -7.05
N ARG A 98 -6.66 10.84 -5.90
CA ARG A 98 -5.21 10.56 -5.82
C ARG A 98 -4.95 9.08 -6.05
N VAL A 99 -5.74 8.21 -5.43
CA VAL A 99 -5.63 6.75 -5.61
C VAL A 99 -5.97 6.38 -7.05
N ALA A 100 -7.11 6.81 -7.58
CA ALA A 100 -7.52 6.56 -8.96
C ALA A 100 -6.45 6.97 -9.96
N ARG A 101 -5.88 8.19 -9.81
CA ARG A 101 -4.78 8.66 -10.69
C ARG A 101 -3.52 7.79 -10.58
N SER A 102 -3.19 7.29 -9.39
CA SER A 102 -2.01 6.43 -9.19
C SER A 102 -2.15 5.05 -9.84
N ILE A 103 -3.38 4.55 -9.96
CA ILE A 103 -3.74 3.29 -10.64
C ILE A 103 -3.94 3.54 -12.14
N GLY A 104 -4.19 4.78 -12.56
CA GLY A 104 -4.52 5.13 -13.95
C GLY A 104 -5.99 4.95 -14.29
N TRP A 105 -6.87 5.09 -13.29
CA TRP A 105 -8.31 4.95 -13.42
C TRP A 105 -9.02 6.31 -13.39
N PRO A 106 -10.25 6.42 -13.93
CA PRO A 106 -11.01 7.67 -13.91
C PRO A 106 -11.26 8.18 -12.48
N THR A 107 -11.03 9.48 -12.28
CA THR A 107 -11.32 10.22 -11.04
C THR A 107 -12.80 10.60 -10.95
N GLY A 108 -13.27 10.99 -9.76
CA GLY A 108 -14.66 11.43 -9.56
C GLY A 108 -15.73 10.33 -9.68
N THR A 109 -15.33 9.05 -9.63
CA THR A 109 -16.23 7.90 -9.69
C THR A 109 -16.56 7.36 -8.29
N LEU A 110 -17.73 6.73 -8.12
CA LEU A 110 -18.14 6.12 -6.84
C LEU A 110 -17.46 4.76 -6.58
N PHE A 111 -16.89 4.13 -7.60
CA PHE A 111 -16.17 2.86 -7.48
C PHE A 111 -15.08 2.89 -6.41
N GLN A 112 -14.32 4.00 -6.30
CA GLN A 112 -13.31 4.14 -5.26
C GLN A 112 -13.93 4.12 -3.86
N ALA A 113 -15.12 4.68 -3.68
CA ALA A 113 -15.82 4.66 -2.40
C ALA A 113 -16.23 3.23 -2.00
N GLU A 114 -16.78 2.46 -2.94
CA GLU A 114 -17.15 1.05 -2.72
C GLU A 114 -15.94 0.20 -2.33
N LEU A 115 -14.83 0.31 -3.08
CA LEU A 115 -13.57 -0.31 -2.70
C LEU A 115 -13.10 0.12 -1.31
N GLY A 116 -13.33 1.38 -0.96
CA GLY A 116 -12.97 1.94 0.33
C GLY A 116 -13.73 1.29 1.49
N TYR A 117 -15.03 1.08 1.34
CA TYR A 117 -15.83 0.38 2.35
C TYR A 117 -15.47 -1.10 2.43
N CYS A 118 -15.24 -1.78 1.30
CA CYS A 118 -14.76 -3.17 1.30
C CYS A 118 -13.41 -3.30 2.00
N SER A 119 -12.47 -2.39 1.71
CA SER A 119 -11.14 -2.37 2.34
C SER A 119 -11.24 -2.08 3.84
N LEU A 120 -12.09 -1.13 4.24
CA LEU A 120 -12.32 -0.81 5.65
C LEU A 120 -12.89 -2.03 6.39
N GLY A 121 -13.89 -2.71 5.82
CA GLY A 121 -14.44 -3.95 6.36
C GLY A 121 -13.37 -5.03 6.53
N MET A 122 -12.52 -5.24 5.51
CA MET A 122 -11.37 -6.15 5.60
C MET A 122 -10.46 -5.80 6.78
N GLY A 123 -10.13 -4.52 6.94
CA GLY A 123 -9.24 -4.04 7.99
C GLY A 123 -9.83 -4.21 9.39
N LEU A 124 -11.14 -3.96 9.54
CA LEU A 124 -11.85 -4.20 10.79
C LEU A 124 -11.84 -5.68 11.17
N LEU A 125 -12.12 -6.59 10.22
CA LEU A 125 -11.99 -8.04 10.46
C LEU A 125 -10.57 -8.43 10.89
N GLY A 126 -9.56 -7.87 10.22
CA GLY A 126 -8.15 -8.06 10.60
C GLY A 126 -7.87 -7.67 12.05
N VAL A 127 -8.22 -6.44 12.43
CA VAL A 127 -8.03 -5.95 13.82
C VAL A 127 -8.84 -6.76 14.84
N MET A 128 -10.09 -7.08 14.52
CA MET A 128 -10.97 -7.90 15.36
C MET A 128 -10.41 -9.30 15.63
N SER A 129 -9.57 -9.84 14.72
CA SER A 129 -8.93 -11.15 14.89
C SER A 129 -8.02 -11.23 16.12
N PHE A 130 -7.64 -10.10 16.72
CA PHE A 130 -6.93 -10.10 18.00
C PHE A 130 -7.76 -10.73 19.14
N TRP A 131 -9.05 -10.39 19.17
CA TRP A 131 -9.99 -10.84 20.20
C TRP A 131 -10.77 -12.08 19.76
N TYR A 132 -11.21 -12.12 18.51
CA TYR A 132 -12.04 -13.21 17.98
C TYR A 132 -11.17 -14.20 17.20
N ARG A 133 -11.18 -15.48 17.61
CA ARG A 133 -10.26 -16.51 17.09
C ARG A 133 -10.96 -17.63 16.32
N ASP A 134 -10.20 -18.64 15.93
CA ASP A 134 -10.66 -19.87 15.28
C ASP A 134 -11.42 -19.62 13.97
N ASN A 135 -12.72 -19.91 13.93
CA ASN A 135 -13.56 -19.73 12.74
C ASN A 135 -13.62 -18.27 12.29
N PHE A 136 -13.46 -17.31 13.21
CA PHE A 136 -13.39 -15.89 12.85
C PHE A 136 -12.14 -15.58 12.01
N TRP A 137 -11.00 -16.21 12.33
CA TRP A 137 -9.78 -16.07 11.53
C TRP A 137 -9.98 -16.64 10.14
N LEU A 138 -10.58 -17.84 10.03
CA LEU A 138 -10.88 -18.42 8.73
C LEU A 138 -11.81 -17.52 7.89
N ALA A 139 -12.86 -16.97 8.50
CA ALA A 139 -13.76 -16.03 7.82
C ALA A 139 -13.02 -14.78 7.32
N THR A 140 -12.12 -14.23 8.15
CA THR A 140 -11.26 -13.09 7.79
C THR A 140 -10.35 -13.44 6.61
N ILE A 141 -9.68 -14.60 6.66
CA ILE A 141 -8.79 -15.09 5.60
C ILE A 141 -9.55 -15.25 4.28
N VAL A 142 -10.75 -15.84 4.32
CA VAL A 142 -11.59 -16.05 3.13
C VAL A 142 -11.99 -14.70 2.52
N PHE A 143 -12.49 -13.76 3.33
CA PHE A 143 -12.86 -12.43 2.85
C PHE A 143 -11.65 -11.71 2.22
N THR A 144 -10.53 -11.63 2.94
CA THR A 144 -9.29 -11.03 2.47
C THR A 144 -8.81 -11.65 1.17
N THR A 145 -8.88 -12.99 1.06
CA THR A 145 -8.45 -13.70 -0.15
C THR A 145 -9.32 -13.36 -1.34
N VAL A 146 -10.64 -13.47 -1.21
CA VAL A 146 -11.55 -13.19 -2.32
C VAL A 146 -11.39 -11.75 -2.80
N PHE A 147 -11.28 -10.80 -1.87
CA PHE A 147 -11.10 -9.40 -2.21
C PHE A 147 -9.76 -9.13 -2.91
N LEU A 148 -8.64 -9.57 -2.33
CA LEU A 148 -7.31 -9.27 -2.88
C LEU A 148 -7.03 -10.02 -4.18
N ILE A 149 -7.36 -11.31 -4.27
CA ILE A 149 -7.19 -12.07 -5.52
C ILE A 149 -8.12 -11.51 -6.61
N GLY A 150 -9.35 -11.11 -6.25
CA GLY A 150 -10.24 -10.40 -7.16
C GLY A 150 -9.62 -9.10 -7.71
N ALA A 151 -9.01 -8.29 -6.83
CA ALA A 151 -8.29 -7.08 -7.22
C ALA A 151 -7.10 -7.40 -8.15
N ALA A 152 -6.28 -8.39 -7.82
CA ALA A 152 -5.16 -8.83 -8.65
C ALA A 152 -5.62 -9.20 -10.08
N ILE A 153 -6.71 -9.97 -10.20
CA ILE A 153 -7.29 -10.34 -11.51
C ILE A 153 -7.71 -9.10 -12.30
N VAL A 154 -8.34 -8.13 -11.65
CA VAL A 154 -8.76 -6.87 -12.29
C VAL A 154 -7.54 -6.07 -12.77
N HIS A 155 -6.50 -5.95 -11.95
CA HIS A 155 -5.26 -5.26 -12.31
C HIS A 155 -4.53 -5.94 -13.47
N ILE A 156 -4.46 -7.29 -13.48
CA ILE A 156 -3.89 -8.08 -14.58
C ILE A 156 -4.68 -7.88 -15.87
N LYS A 157 -6.02 -7.91 -15.82
CA LYS A 157 -6.88 -7.66 -16.99
C LYS A 157 -6.62 -6.27 -17.58
N GLU A 158 -6.50 -5.23 -16.74
CA GLU A 158 -6.11 -3.87 -17.15
C GLU A 158 -4.76 -3.83 -17.85
N MET A 159 -3.75 -4.52 -17.31
CA MET A 159 -2.41 -4.60 -17.93
C MET A 159 -2.46 -5.28 -19.30
N LEU A 160 -3.21 -6.38 -19.44
CA LEU A 160 -3.28 -7.15 -20.67
C LEU A 160 -4.11 -6.44 -21.75
N GLN A 161 -5.26 -5.88 -21.38
CA GLN A 161 -6.24 -5.34 -22.33
C GLN A 161 -5.99 -3.86 -22.65
N LYS A 162 -5.65 -3.04 -21.63
CA LYS A 162 -5.48 -1.58 -21.79
C LYS A 162 -4.05 -1.12 -21.69
N ARG A 163 -3.09 -2.04 -21.55
CA ARG A 163 -1.65 -1.74 -21.37
C ARG A 163 -1.41 -0.77 -20.21
N ASN A 164 -2.26 -0.83 -19.17
CA ASN A 164 -2.15 0.03 -18.00
C ASN A 164 -1.09 -0.50 -17.03
N PHE A 165 0.15 -0.06 -17.23
CA PHE A 165 1.29 -0.40 -16.36
C PHE A 165 1.60 0.71 -15.34
N ASN A 166 0.60 1.52 -14.98
CA ASN A 166 0.79 2.50 -13.92
C ASN A 166 1.23 1.79 -12.64
N PRO A 167 2.19 2.35 -11.87
CA PRO A 167 2.74 1.66 -10.70
C PRO A 167 1.68 1.26 -9.66
N GLY A 168 0.63 2.07 -9.47
CA GLY A 168 -0.47 1.72 -8.57
C GLY A 168 -1.33 0.55 -9.07
N ASN A 169 -1.31 0.25 -10.37
CA ASN A 169 -1.99 -0.90 -10.98
C ASN A 169 -1.09 -2.15 -11.00
N ALA A 170 0.17 -2.00 -11.41
CA ALA A 170 1.05 -3.15 -11.62
C ALA A 170 1.70 -3.67 -10.32
N ILE A 171 2.15 -2.79 -9.43
CA ILE A 171 2.91 -3.19 -8.23
C ILE A 171 1.98 -3.76 -7.15
N THR A 172 0.72 -3.31 -7.10
CA THR A 172 -0.25 -3.76 -6.09
C THR A 172 -0.60 -5.24 -6.22
N ILE A 173 -0.44 -5.84 -7.40
CA ILE A 173 -0.65 -7.28 -7.63
C ILE A 173 0.22 -8.14 -6.69
N ILE A 174 1.42 -7.66 -6.32
CA ILE A 174 2.34 -8.40 -5.46
C ILE A 174 1.72 -8.67 -4.08
N PRO A 175 1.37 -7.65 -3.26
CA PRO A 175 0.70 -7.90 -1.99
C PRO A 175 -0.68 -8.54 -2.16
N ASP A 176 -1.39 -8.28 -3.25
CA ASP A 176 -2.71 -8.87 -3.50
C ASP A 176 -2.66 -10.41 -3.60
N ILE A 177 -1.55 -10.98 -4.07
CA ILE A 177 -1.34 -12.42 -4.15
C ILE A 177 -0.58 -12.94 -2.93
N LEU A 178 0.43 -12.22 -2.48
CA LEU A 178 1.32 -12.66 -1.41
C LEU A 178 0.58 -12.80 -0.07
N ILE A 179 -0.26 -11.82 0.29
CA ILE A 179 -0.99 -11.82 1.57
C ILE A 179 -1.90 -13.05 1.68
N PRO A 180 -2.80 -13.34 0.71
CA PRO A 180 -3.63 -14.54 0.78
C PRO A 180 -2.85 -15.85 0.92
N ILE A 181 -1.76 -16.01 0.16
CA ILE A 181 -0.92 -17.21 0.25
C ILE A 181 -0.32 -17.33 1.65
N THR A 182 0.26 -16.25 2.19
CA THR A 182 0.81 -16.24 3.54
C THR A 182 -0.23 -16.62 4.59
N LEU A 183 -1.43 -16.06 4.50
CA LEU A 183 -2.50 -16.32 5.46
C LEU A 183 -2.93 -17.79 5.46
N PHE A 184 -3.16 -18.39 4.29
CA PHE A 184 -3.54 -19.80 4.21
C PHE A 184 -2.41 -20.72 4.65
N VAL A 185 -1.17 -20.47 4.22
CA VAL A 185 -0.01 -21.28 4.63
C VAL A 185 0.13 -21.29 6.15
N LEU A 186 0.09 -20.12 6.79
CA LEU A 186 0.19 -20.03 8.25
C LEU A 186 -1.01 -20.68 8.94
N TRP A 187 -2.23 -20.51 8.41
CA TRP A 187 -3.44 -21.16 8.94
C TRP A 187 -3.37 -22.68 8.91
N PHE A 188 -2.94 -23.27 7.79
CA PHE A 188 -2.80 -24.73 7.68
C PHE A 188 -1.72 -25.28 8.62
N ILE A 189 -0.61 -24.56 8.81
CA ILE A 189 0.46 -24.98 9.74
C ILE A 189 0.02 -24.85 11.20
N ALA A 190 -0.72 -23.78 11.53
CA ALA A 190 -1.19 -23.52 12.89
C ALA A 190 -2.30 -24.47 13.34
N LYS A 191 -3.11 -25.01 12.40
CA LYS A 191 -4.29 -25.85 12.69
C LYS A 191 -3.96 -27.33 12.94
N LYS A 192 -2.81 -27.63 13.56
CA LYS A 192 -2.51 -29.00 14.01
C LYS A 192 -3.33 -29.40 15.22
#